data_AF-A0A9D8XG56-F1
#
_entry.id   AF-A0A9D8XG56-F1
#
_cell.length_a   1.000
_cell.length_b   1.000
_cell.length_c   1.000
_cell.angle_alpha   90.00
_cell.angle_beta   90.00
_cell.angle_gamma   90.00
#
_symmetry.space_group_name_H-M   'P 1'
#
loop_
_entity.id
_entity.type
_entity.pdbx_description
1 polymer ?
#
loop_
_entity_poly.entity_id
_entity_poly.type
_entity_poly.pdbx_seq_one_letter_code
_entity_poly.pdbx_strand_id
1 'polypeptide(L)'
;MRLIAVSIAEIIDEDAQIIASLLDSAVDIVHLRKPCAGADSLRAILCKLSLEHRSRIVVHDYPELYTEFSLLGVHVNRNIPSLGDDYTGLRTRSCHSLDEIVRYKQEYDYLFLSPIFDSISKVGYTSQFSHDELLRASSMGIIDSRVVALGGVTPDKIAYLEQLGFGGAAMSGAIYSTAAVNSINAPLRR
;
A
#
# COMPACT_ATOMS: atom_id res chain seq x y z
N MET A 1 -13.27 3.91 -1.85
CA MET A 1 -12.18 3.07 -1.30
C MET A 1 -10.85 3.84 -1.36
N ARG A 2 -9.86 3.55 -0.50
CA ARG A 2 -8.51 4.19 -0.58
C ARG A 2 -7.69 3.63 -1.74
N LEU A 3 -7.00 4.48 -2.48
CA LEU A 3 -6.02 4.09 -3.50
C LEU A 3 -4.60 4.26 -2.97
N ILE A 4 -3.85 3.17 -2.96
CA ILE A 4 -2.52 3.12 -2.37
C ILE A 4 -1.49 2.71 -3.44
N ALA A 5 -0.40 3.46 -3.53
CA ALA A 5 0.76 3.05 -4.32
C ALA A 5 1.79 2.35 -3.42
N VAL A 6 2.49 1.36 -3.95
CA VAL A 6 3.70 0.79 -3.32
C VAL A 6 4.85 1.03 -4.27
N SER A 7 5.93 1.67 -3.80
CA SER A 7 7.07 1.97 -4.66
C SER A 7 7.66 0.72 -5.31
N ILE A 8 8.18 0.87 -6.52
CA ILE A 8 9.04 -0.15 -7.12
C ILE A 8 10.27 -0.40 -6.22
N ALA A 9 10.84 -1.60 -6.30
CA ALA A 9 11.86 -2.05 -5.35
C ALA A 9 13.21 -1.36 -5.57
N GLU A 10 13.56 -1.12 -6.84
CA GLU A 10 14.81 -0.50 -7.27
C GLU A 10 14.79 1.00 -6.99
N ILE A 11 15.93 1.56 -6.57
CA ILE A 11 16.10 3.01 -6.50
C ILE A 11 16.30 3.53 -7.93
N ILE A 12 15.55 4.58 -8.28
CA ILE A 12 15.70 5.31 -9.54
C ILE A 12 15.75 6.81 -9.28
N ASP A 13 16.37 7.57 -10.18
CA ASP A 13 16.59 9.00 -9.99
C ASP A 13 15.27 9.79 -9.89
N GLU A 14 14.24 9.30 -10.58
CA GLU A 14 12.91 9.89 -10.67
C GLU A 14 12.00 9.55 -9.48
N ASP A 15 12.45 8.76 -8.49
CA ASP A 15 11.61 8.27 -7.39
C ASP A 15 10.80 9.39 -6.73
N ALA A 16 11.45 10.50 -6.36
CA ALA A 16 10.76 11.64 -5.74
C ALA A 16 9.73 12.29 -6.68
N GLN A 17 10.06 12.45 -7.96
CA GLN A 17 9.15 13.06 -8.93
C GLN A 17 7.93 12.19 -9.18
N ILE A 18 8.12 10.86 -9.26
CA ILE A 18 7.02 9.93 -9.46
C ILE A 18 6.13 9.88 -8.21
N ILE A 19 6.72 9.82 -7.01
CA ILE A 19 5.96 9.84 -5.75
C ILE A 19 5.11 11.11 -5.64
N ALA A 20 5.70 12.28 -5.92
CA ALA A 20 4.97 13.54 -5.94
C ALA A 20 3.81 13.51 -6.96
N SER A 21 4.09 13.09 -8.21
CA SER A 21 3.08 13.01 -9.25
C SER A 21 1.93 12.04 -8.93
N LEU A 22 2.22 10.93 -8.24
CA LEU A 22 1.18 10.00 -7.79
C LEU A 22 0.30 10.67 -6.72
N LEU A 23 0.92 11.30 -5.72
CA LEU A 23 0.22 11.98 -4.64
C LEU A 23 -0.53 13.25 -5.09
N ASP A 24 -0.10 13.90 -6.17
CA ASP A 24 -0.83 15.03 -6.77
C ASP A 24 -2.00 14.56 -7.66
N SER A 25 -2.13 13.24 -7.85
CA SER A 25 -3.26 12.60 -8.54
C SER A 25 -4.21 11.95 -7.52
N ALA A 26 -5.00 10.98 -7.95
CA ALA A 26 -5.98 10.28 -7.13
C ALA A 26 -5.40 9.22 -6.15
N VAL A 27 -4.07 9.18 -5.94
CA VAL A 27 -3.45 8.28 -4.95
C VAL A 27 -3.48 8.93 -3.57
N ASP A 28 -4.10 8.24 -2.61
CA ASP A 28 -4.23 8.75 -1.25
C ASP A 28 -2.93 8.59 -0.44
N ILE A 29 -2.26 7.43 -0.60
CA ILE A 29 -1.09 7.04 0.22
C ILE A 29 -0.04 6.37 -0.66
N VAL A 30 1.24 6.68 -0.41
CA VAL A 30 2.37 5.95 -1.00
C VAL A 30 3.11 5.18 0.09
N HIS A 31 3.26 3.87 -0.09
CA HIS A 31 4.20 3.06 0.68
C HIS A 31 5.58 3.14 0.02
N LEU A 32 6.53 3.80 0.69
CA LEU A 32 7.93 3.84 0.28
C LEU A 32 8.64 2.58 0.78
N ARG A 33 8.89 1.64 -0.15
CA ARG A 33 9.53 0.34 0.09
C ARG A 33 10.68 0.12 -0.89
N LYS A 34 11.91 0.14 -0.39
CA LYS A 34 13.14 -0.10 -1.16
C LYS A 34 13.99 -1.17 -0.44
N PRO A 35 13.68 -2.47 -0.63
CA PRO A 35 14.18 -3.55 0.23
C PRO A 35 15.70 -3.76 0.16
N CYS A 36 16.36 -3.28 -0.89
CA CYS A 36 17.81 -3.39 -1.07
C CYS A 36 18.55 -2.07 -0.81
N ALA A 37 17.85 -1.02 -0.37
CA ALA A 37 18.41 0.31 -0.16
C ALA A 37 18.59 0.61 1.33
N GLY A 38 19.60 1.41 1.67
CA GLY A 38 19.85 1.92 3.01
C GLY A 38 18.97 3.11 3.38
N ALA A 39 18.87 3.45 4.67
CA ALA A 39 18.12 4.60 5.17
C ALA A 39 18.49 5.91 4.43
N ASP A 40 19.78 6.15 4.17
CA ASP A 40 20.26 7.36 3.50
C ASP A 40 19.75 7.50 2.06
N SER A 41 19.53 6.39 1.36
CA SER A 41 18.92 6.42 0.03
C SER A 41 17.47 6.88 0.11
N LEU A 42 16.71 6.42 1.12
CA LEU A 42 15.34 6.90 1.33
C LEU A 42 15.33 8.36 1.78
N ARG A 43 16.27 8.79 2.64
CA ARG A 43 16.43 10.21 3.00
C ARG A 43 16.61 11.07 1.77
N ALA A 44 17.47 10.67 0.84
CA ALA A 44 17.72 11.40 -0.40
C ALA A 44 16.46 11.57 -1.27
N ILE A 45 15.55 10.58 -1.27
CA ILE A 45 14.25 10.67 -1.93
C ILE A 45 13.34 11.64 -1.16
N LEU A 46 13.17 11.43 0.15
CA LEU A 46 12.25 12.19 0.99
C LEU A 46 12.61 13.68 1.06
N CYS A 47 13.90 14.02 1.09
CA CYS A 47 14.40 15.40 1.07
C CYS A 47 13.89 16.23 -0.13
N LYS A 48 13.62 15.58 -1.27
CA LYS A 48 13.12 16.24 -2.49
C LYS A 48 11.61 16.47 -2.49
N LEU A 49 10.86 15.87 -1.55
CA LEU A 49 9.41 15.95 -1.46
C LEU A 49 8.96 17.10 -0.55
N SER A 50 7.77 17.66 -0.81
CA SER A 50 7.15 18.64 0.09
C SER A 50 6.65 17.99 1.39
N LEU A 51 6.34 18.80 2.42
CA LEU A 51 5.71 18.30 3.65
C LEU A 51 4.34 17.66 3.37
N GLU A 52 3.56 18.23 2.44
CA GLU A 52 2.24 17.69 2.03
C GLU A 52 2.34 16.32 1.36
N HIS A 53 3.42 16.08 0.60
CA HIS A 53 3.68 14.75 0.04
C HIS A 53 4.11 13.78 1.15
N ARG A 54 5.05 14.19 2.01
CA ARG A 54 5.59 13.35 3.10
C ARG A 54 4.52 12.90 4.08
N SER A 55 3.57 13.77 4.43
CA SER A 55 2.46 13.45 5.35
C SER A 55 1.48 12.41 4.81
N ARG A 56 1.67 11.94 3.56
CA ARG A 56 0.91 10.86 2.91
C ARG A 56 1.75 9.62 2.59
N ILE A 57 2.96 9.53 3.15
CA ILE A 57 3.88 8.41 2.94
C ILE A 57 3.93 7.48 4.14
N VAL A 58 3.84 6.18 3.89
CA VAL A 58 4.13 5.12 4.87
C VAL A 58 5.49 4.50 4.53
N VAL A 59 6.43 4.52 5.47
CA VAL A 59 7.78 3.97 5.25
C VAL A 59 7.87 2.50 5.65
N HIS A 60 8.65 1.72 4.91
CA HIS A 60 9.04 0.35 5.26
C HIS A 60 10.47 0.32 5.80
N ASP A 61 10.76 -0.66 6.65
CA ASP A 61 12.10 -1.01 7.17
C ASP A 61 12.79 0.01 8.09
N TYR A 62 12.64 1.31 7.85
CA TYR A 62 13.34 2.40 8.55
C TYR A 62 12.36 3.29 9.35
N PRO A 63 11.85 2.82 10.51
CA PRO A 63 10.88 3.56 11.32
C PRO A 63 11.40 4.92 11.80
N GLU A 64 12.71 5.12 11.94
CA GLU A 64 13.31 6.40 12.33
C GLU A 64 12.99 7.53 11.35
N LEU A 65 12.74 7.21 10.07
CA LEU A 65 12.39 8.20 9.05
C LEU A 65 10.99 8.79 9.26
N TYR A 66 10.13 8.11 10.01
CA TYR A 66 8.78 8.60 10.32
C TYR A 66 8.83 9.98 10.99
N THR A 67 9.58 10.09 12.08
CA THR A 67 9.71 11.33 12.85
C THR A 67 10.57 12.36 12.10
N GLU A 68 11.64 11.91 11.45
CA GLU A 68 12.58 12.78 10.72
C GLU A 68 11.91 13.58 9.58
N PHE A 69 10.93 12.96 8.90
CA PHE A 69 10.27 13.55 7.73
C PHE A 69 8.79 13.86 7.89
N SER A 70 8.23 13.71 9.11
CA SER A 70 6.81 13.87 9.39
C SER A 70 5.93 12.99 8.48
N LEU A 71 6.28 11.71 8.40
CA LEU A 71 5.58 10.75 7.53
C LEU A 71 4.21 10.37 8.10
N LEU A 72 3.35 9.77 7.27
CA LEU A 72 2.03 9.31 7.69
C LEU A 72 2.11 8.14 8.69
N GLY A 73 3.07 7.24 8.50
CA GLY A 73 3.21 6.08 9.36
C GLY A 73 4.28 5.09 8.92
N VAL A 74 4.22 3.90 9.52
CA VAL A 74 5.21 2.83 9.34
C VAL A 74 4.53 1.52 9.00
N HIS A 75 5.09 0.82 8.03
CA HIS A 75 4.72 -0.54 7.69
C HIS A 75 5.56 -1.54 8.50
N VAL A 76 4.94 -2.13 9.53
CA VAL A 76 5.60 -3.04 10.47
C VAL A 76 5.78 -4.42 9.84
N ASN A 77 7.03 -4.81 9.70
CA ASN A 77 7.45 -6.11 9.22
C ASN A 77 8.43 -6.76 10.22
N ARG A 78 9.04 -7.90 9.86
CA ARG A 78 9.97 -8.63 10.74
C ARG A 78 11.22 -7.84 11.16
N ASN A 79 11.61 -6.82 10.40
CA ASN A 79 12.76 -5.98 10.68
C ASN A 79 12.43 -4.88 11.72
N ILE A 80 11.16 -4.71 12.06
CA ILE A 80 10.68 -3.68 12.99
C ILE A 80 10.03 -4.39 14.18
N PRO A 81 10.80 -4.68 15.25
CA PRO A 81 10.29 -5.43 16.39
C PRO A 81 9.33 -4.60 17.26
N SER A 82 9.50 -3.28 17.33
CA SER A 82 8.61 -2.34 18.03
C SER A 82 8.80 -0.91 17.49
N LEU A 83 7.77 -0.08 17.59
CA LEU A 83 7.80 1.34 17.20
C LEU A 83 8.00 2.28 18.39
N GLY A 84 8.04 1.76 19.62
CA GLY A 84 8.04 2.58 20.84
C GLY A 84 6.65 3.00 21.29
N ASP A 85 6.51 3.36 22.57
CA ASP A 85 5.24 3.74 23.20
C ASP A 85 4.76 5.14 22.78
N ASP A 86 5.70 6.00 22.35
CA ASP A 86 5.47 7.35 21.86
C ASP A 86 5.03 7.42 20.38
N TYR A 87 4.97 6.28 19.69
CA TYR A 87 4.55 6.22 18.30
C TYR A 87 3.04 6.45 18.12
N THR A 88 2.70 7.51 17.39
CA THR A 88 1.31 7.94 17.13
C THR A 88 0.90 7.87 15.66
N GLY A 89 1.79 7.43 14.76
CA GLY A 89 1.50 7.33 13.32
C GLY A 89 0.65 6.12 12.94
N LEU A 90 0.37 5.97 11.64
CA LEU A 90 -0.32 4.78 11.13
C LEU A 90 0.55 3.52 11.26
N ARG A 91 0.03 2.51 11.93
CA ARG A 91 0.58 1.15 11.97
C ARG A 91 -0.07 0.34 10.86
N THR A 92 0.74 -0.17 9.93
CA THR A 92 0.25 -1.03 8.84
C THR A 92 1.07 -2.30 8.74
N ARG A 93 0.51 -3.38 8.19
CA ARG A 93 1.23 -4.66 8.02
C ARG A 93 0.70 -5.45 6.82
N SER A 94 1.57 -6.28 6.25
CA SER A 94 1.19 -7.27 5.23
C SER A 94 0.73 -8.57 5.88
N CYS A 95 -0.38 -9.09 5.39
CA CYS A 95 -0.94 -10.39 5.71
C CYS A 95 -1.08 -11.24 4.44
N HIS A 96 -0.91 -12.53 4.61
CA HIS A 96 -0.93 -13.55 3.56
C HIS A 96 -2.01 -14.61 3.80
N SER A 97 -2.84 -14.45 4.82
CA SER A 97 -4.01 -15.30 5.07
C SER A 97 -5.11 -14.51 5.79
N LEU A 98 -6.34 -15.04 5.74
CA LEU A 98 -7.47 -14.48 6.48
C LEU A 98 -7.28 -14.61 8.00
N ASP A 99 -6.60 -15.66 8.46
CA ASP A 99 -6.29 -15.86 9.89
C ASP A 99 -5.35 -14.76 10.41
N GLU A 100 -4.37 -14.35 9.61
CA GLU A 100 -3.52 -13.21 9.94
C GLU A 100 -4.31 -11.89 10.01
N ILE A 101 -5.30 -11.70 9.14
CA ILE A 101 -6.21 -10.55 9.24
C ILE A 101 -6.92 -10.58 10.59
N VAL A 102 -7.61 -11.69 10.92
CA VAL A 102 -8.33 -11.82 12.20
C VAL A 102 -7.41 -11.54 13.39
N ARG A 103 -6.18 -12.06 13.34
CA ARG A 103 -5.17 -11.90 14.40
C ARG A 103 -4.75 -10.44 14.60
N TYR A 104 -4.47 -9.71 13.53
CA TYR A 104 -3.81 -8.40 13.63
C TYR A 104 -4.75 -7.19 13.48
N LYS A 105 -6.00 -7.39 13.07
CA LYS A 105 -6.92 -6.29 12.70
C LYS A 105 -7.17 -5.24 13.78
N GLN A 106 -7.05 -5.61 15.06
CA GLN A 106 -7.28 -4.68 16.18
C GLN A 106 -6.03 -3.86 16.54
N GLU A 107 -4.84 -4.29 16.12
CA GLU A 107 -3.55 -3.66 16.48
C GLU A 107 -3.05 -2.69 15.40
N TYR A 108 -3.59 -2.78 14.19
CA TYR A 108 -3.14 -2.05 13.02
C TYR A 108 -4.26 -1.21 12.41
N ASP A 109 -3.93 -0.02 11.92
CA ASP A 109 -4.89 0.88 11.28
C ASP A 109 -5.43 0.32 9.97
N TYR A 110 -4.58 -0.38 9.22
CA TYR A 110 -5.01 -1.24 8.12
C TYR A 110 -3.98 -2.32 7.79
N LEU A 111 -4.46 -3.36 7.13
CA LEU A 111 -3.68 -4.54 6.75
C LEU A 111 -3.72 -4.72 5.24
N PHE A 112 -2.59 -5.04 4.62
CA PHE A 112 -2.61 -5.60 3.27
C PHE A 112 -3.00 -7.06 3.33
N LEU A 113 -3.90 -7.50 2.47
CA LEU A 113 -4.12 -8.92 2.18
C LEU A 113 -3.57 -9.20 0.78
N SER A 114 -2.64 -10.16 0.64
CA SER A 114 -1.96 -10.41 -0.63
C SER A 114 -1.39 -11.82 -0.79
N PRO A 115 -1.28 -12.33 -2.03
CA PRO A 115 -1.83 -11.76 -3.27
C PRO A 115 -3.33 -12.03 -3.46
N ILE A 116 -4.09 -11.00 -3.83
CA ILE A 116 -5.52 -11.13 -4.17
C ILE A 116 -5.72 -11.62 -5.61
N PHE A 117 -4.83 -11.25 -6.53
CA PHE A 117 -4.87 -11.69 -7.91
C PHE A 117 -3.50 -12.16 -8.37
N ASP A 118 -3.50 -12.95 -9.43
CA ASP A 118 -2.30 -13.37 -10.13
C ASP A 118 -1.44 -12.16 -10.51
N SER A 119 -0.13 -12.29 -10.33
CA SER A 119 0.81 -11.26 -10.77
C SER A 119 0.86 -11.21 -12.29
N ILE A 120 0.71 -10.00 -12.83
CA ILE A 120 0.92 -9.74 -14.26
C ILE A 120 2.42 -9.84 -14.62
N SER A 121 3.31 -9.55 -13.66
CA SER A 121 4.76 -9.40 -13.91
C SER A 121 5.64 -10.52 -13.33
N LYS A 122 5.12 -11.37 -12.43
CA LYS A 122 5.85 -12.50 -11.84
C LYS A 122 5.18 -13.82 -12.17
N VAL A 123 5.75 -14.53 -13.16
CA VAL A 123 5.31 -15.88 -13.57
C VAL A 123 5.35 -16.83 -12.36
N GLY A 124 4.22 -17.46 -12.05
CA GLY A 124 4.07 -18.41 -10.92
C GLY A 124 3.59 -17.79 -9.61
N TYR A 125 3.37 -16.48 -9.54
CA TYR A 125 2.76 -15.84 -8.36
C TYR A 125 1.24 -15.76 -8.52
N THR A 126 0.57 -16.85 -8.15
CA THR A 126 -0.89 -17.01 -8.27
C THR A 126 -1.62 -16.41 -7.08
N SER A 127 -2.87 -15.99 -7.27
CA SER A 127 -3.81 -15.65 -6.21
C SER A 127 -3.83 -16.75 -5.16
N GLN A 128 -3.91 -16.36 -3.90
CA GLN A 128 -4.08 -17.28 -2.78
C GLN A 128 -5.54 -17.44 -2.36
N PHE A 129 -6.47 -16.72 -3.02
CA PHE A 129 -7.87 -16.68 -2.62
C PHE A 129 -8.79 -16.88 -3.84
N SER A 130 -9.72 -17.81 -3.70
CA SER A 130 -10.85 -17.93 -4.63
C SER A 130 -11.89 -16.83 -4.39
N HIS A 131 -12.74 -16.60 -5.38
CA HIS A 131 -13.87 -15.67 -5.26
C HIS A 131 -14.78 -16.01 -4.07
N ASP A 132 -15.12 -17.29 -3.89
CA ASP A 132 -16.02 -17.76 -2.81
C ASP A 132 -15.39 -17.60 -1.42
N GLU A 133 -14.06 -17.72 -1.30
CA GLU A 133 -13.36 -17.41 -0.05
C GLU A 133 -13.42 -15.93 0.29
N LEU A 134 -13.20 -15.05 -0.69
CA LEU A 134 -13.29 -13.60 -0.48
C LEU A 134 -14.72 -13.14 -0.16
N LEU A 135 -15.73 -13.70 -0.83
CA LEU A 135 -17.14 -13.42 -0.53
C LEU A 135 -17.51 -13.85 0.90
N ARG A 136 -17.07 -15.04 1.32
CA ARG A 136 -17.31 -15.52 2.70
C ARG A 136 -16.57 -14.64 3.72
N ALA A 137 -15.32 -14.27 3.46
CA ALA A 137 -14.57 -13.38 4.33
C ALA A 137 -15.22 -11.99 4.44
N SER A 138 -15.78 -11.49 3.35
CA SER A 138 -16.57 -10.24 3.33
C SER A 138 -17.84 -10.36 4.17
N SER A 139 -18.65 -11.42 3.96
CA SER A 139 -19.90 -11.61 4.71
C SER A 139 -19.69 -11.85 6.22
N MET A 140 -18.54 -12.41 6.59
CA MET A 140 -18.11 -12.57 7.99
C MET A 140 -17.47 -11.30 8.59
N GLY A 141 -17.30 -10.22 7.82
CA GLY A 141 -16.65 -8.99 8.28
C GLY A 141 -15.15 -9.13 8.53
N ILE A 142 -14.51 -10.18 8.01
CA ILE A 142 -13.04 -10.33 8.04
C ILE A 142 -12.43 -9.31 7.08
N ILE A 143 -12.96 -9.21 5.86
CA ILE A 143 -12.67 -8.11 4.93
C ILE A 143 -13.61 -6.95 5.23
N ASP A 144 -13.05 -5.77 5.47
CA ASP A 144 -13.80 -4.52 5.69
C ASP A 144 -12.95 -3.30 5.33
N SER A 145 -13.36 -2.12 5.82
CA SER A 145 -12.70 -0.83 5.62
C SER A 145 -11.23 -0.77 6.11
N ARG A 146 -10.77 -1.72 6.93
CA ARG A 146 -9.37 -1.83 7.39
C ARG A 146 -8.54 -2.81 6.56
N VAL A 147 -9.12 -3.57 5.64
CA VAL A 147 -8.38 -4.51 4.80
C VAL A 147 -8.15 -3.89 3.43
N VAL A 148 -6.90 -3.89 2.98
CA VAL A 148 -6.47 -3.34 1.70
C VAL A 148 -5.97 -4.47 0.79
N ALA A 149 -6.55 -4.59 -0.39
CA ALA A 149 -6.15 -5.61 -1.36
C ALA A 149 -4.79 -5.26 -1.99
N LEU A 150 -3.88 -6.23 -2.06
CA LEU A 150 -2.58 -6.08 -2.73
C LEU A 150 -2.25 -7.35 -3.54
N GLY A 151 -1.49 -7.19 -4.62
CA GLY A 151 -1.04 -8.27 -5.49
C GLY A 151 -1.96 -8.48 -6.69
N GLY A 152 -1.44 -8.20 -7.90
CA GLY A 152 -2.18 -8.31 -9.15
C GLY A 152 -3.35 -7.33 -9.31
N VAL A 153 -3.45 -6.32 -8.44
CA VAL A 153 -4.48 -5.27 -8.49
C VAL A 153 -4.20 -4.32 -9.66
N THR A 154 -5.24 -4.04 -10.43
CA THR A 154 -5.27 -3.11 -11.57
C THR A 154 -6.54 -2.25 -11.50
N PRO A 155 -6.59 -1.09 -12.20
CA PRO A 155 -7.74 -0.19 -12.12
C PRO A 155 -9.10 -0.84 -12.43
N ASP A 156 -9.16 -1.78 -13.37
CA ASP A 156 -10.37 -2.52 -13.73
C ASP A 156 -10.93 -3.42 -12.61
N LYS A 157 -10.12 -3.75 -11.59
CA LYS A 157 -10.51 -4.59 -10.46
C LYS A 157 -11.02 -3.80 -9.26
N ILE A 158 -10.91 -2.47 -9.28
CA ILE A 158 -11.28 -1.58 -8.16
C ILE A 158 -12.76 -1.79 -7.79
N ALA A 159 -13.67 -1.74 -8.75
CA ALA A 159 -15.11 -1.90 -8.48
C ALA A 159 -15.46 -3.25 -7.84
N TYR A 160 -14.78 -4.32 -8.25
CA TYR A 160 -14.94 -5.65 -7.65
C TYR A 160 -14.46 -5.69 -6.20
N LEU A 161 -13.31 -5.07 -5.91
CA LEU A 161 -12.78 -4.99 -4.53
C LEU A 161 -13.70 -4.17 -3.62
N GLU A 162 -14.31 -3.10 -4.13
CA GLU A 162 -15.31 -2.32 -3.39
C GLU A 162 -16.55 -3.14 -3.06
N GLN A 163 -17.05 -3.96 -3.99
CA GLN A 163 -18.18 -4.87 -3.75
C GLN A 163 -17.88 -5.92 -2.68
N LEU A 164 -16.63 -6.36 -2.59
CA LEU A 164 -16.15 -7.25 -1.54
C LEU A 164 -15.91 -6.55 -0.19
N GLY A 165 -16.06 -5.23 -0.12
CA GLY A 165 -15.93 -4.46 1.12
C GLY A 165 -14.49 -4.12 1.52
N PHE A 166 -13.50 -4.25 0.62
CA PHE A 166 -12.14 -3.79 0.90
C PHE A 166 -12.11 -2.28 1.14
N GLY A 167 -11.39 -1.86 2.16
CA GLY A 167 -11.16 -0.46 2.49
C GLY A 167 -10.11 0.24 1.64
N GLY A 168 -9.33 -0.52 0.87
CA GLY A 168 -8.35 0.01 -0.07
C GLY A 168 -7.94 -0.97 -1.16
N ALA A 169 -7.32 -0.41 -2.20
CA ALA A 169 -6.65 -1.16 -3.26
C ALA A 169 -5.22 -0.62 -3.42
N ALA A 170 -4.23 -1.51 -3.29
CA ALA A 170 -2.82 -1.18 -3.39
C ALA A 170 -2.18 -1.73 -4.67
N MET A 171 -1.44 -0.88 -5.37
CA MET A 171 -0.80 -1.20 -6.66
C MET A 171 0.70 -0.89 -6.59
N SER A 172 1.53 -1.85 -7.04
CA SER A 172 3.00 -1.67 -7.05
C SER A 172 3.59 -1.44 -8.44
N GLY A 173 3.15 -2.19 -9.46
CA GLY A 173 3.65 -2.02 -10.84
C GLY A 173 2.66 -1.29 -11.74
N ALA A 174 1.38 -1.64 -11.67
CA ALA A 174 0.35 -1.12 -12.57
C ALA A 174 0.21 0.41 -12.50
N ILE A 175 0.40 1.00 -11.31
CA ILE A 175 0.23 2.43 -11.08
C ILE A 175 1.31 3.30 -11.73
N TYR A 176 2.44 2.70 -12.10
CA TYR A 176 3.55 3.38 -12.80
C TYR A 176 3.38 3.40 -14.31
N SER A 177 2.34 2.76 -14.86
CA SER A 177 2.02 2.86 -16.29
C SER A 177 1.19 4.12 -16.57
N THR A 178 1.58 4.87 -17.60
CA THR A 178 0.91 6.12 -18.01
C THR A 178 -0.59 5.92 -18.28
N ALA A 179 -0.99 4.72 -18.73
CA ALA A 179 -2.39 4.37 -18.92
C ALA A 179 -3.18 4.28 -17.61
N ALA A 180 -2.59 3.71 -16.54
CA ALA A 180 -3.24 3.60 -15.24
C ALA A 180 -3.47 4.97 -14.58
N VAL A 181 -2.47 5.86 -14.60
CA VAL A 181 -2.62 7.22 -14.07
C VAL A 181 -3.76 7.97 -14.77
N ASN A 182 -3.87 7.82 -16.11
CA ASN A 182 -4.95 8.43 -16.89
C ASN A 182 -6.32 7.77 -16.64
N SER A 183 -6.38 6.46 -16.40
CA SER A 183 -7.64 5.76 -16.08
C SER A 183 -8.16 6.07 -14.67
N ILE A 184 -7.27 6.33 -13.71
CA ILE A 184 -7.66 6.74 -12.35
C ILE A 184 -8.14 8.21 -12.35
N ASN A 185 -7.57 9.07 -13.20
CA ASN A 185 -7.95 10.47 -13.35
C ASN A 185 -9.19 10.70 -14.25
N ALA A 186 -9.74 9.66 -14.89
CA ALA A 186 -10.97 9.81 -15.64
C ALA A 186 -12.13 10.08 -14.65
N PRO A 187 -12.92 11.15 -14.81
CA PRO A 187 -14.10 11.34 -13.97
C PRO A 187 -14.97 10.10 -14.12
N LEU A 188 -15.25 9.42 -13.00
CA LEU A 188 -16.28 8.39 -12.94
C LEU A 188 -17.51 9.02 -13.57
N ARG A 189 -17.86 8.59 -14.79
CA ARG A 189 -19.06 9.05 -15.48
C ARG A 189 -20.22 8.73 -14.54
N ARG A 190 -20.81 9.78 -13.97
CA ARG A 190 -22.07 9.72 -13.25
C ARG A 190 -23.16 9.17 -14.15
#